data_AF-A0A2K5ASZ5-F1
#
_entry.id   AF-A0A2K5ASZ5-F1
#
_cell.length_a   1.000
_cell.length_b   1.000
_cell.length_c   1.000
_cell.angle_alpha   90.00
_cell.angle_beta   90.00
_cell.angle_gamma   90.00
#
_symmetry.space_group_name_H-M   'P 1'
#
loop_
_entity.id
_entity.type
_entity.pdbx_description
1 polymer ?
#
loop_
_entity_poly.entity_id
_entity_poly.type
_entity_poly.pdbx_seq_one_letter_code
_entity_poly.pdbx_strand_id
1 'polypeptide(L)'
;MLDDIPAIIVDYAYVIHIKPKYKYHLISRVYRRTSTEISGLILMLLKDGAQKKSSIQKRLNVDNRTLNRYLDILAKQGLITISDKHIEITEKGVYFTEIYKELIRLLDKNRISSRKR
;
A
#
# COMPACT_ATOMS: atom_id res chain seq x y z
N MET A 1 -39.75 -8.71 -0.27
CA MET A 1 -38.74 -9.71 0.13
C MET A 1 -37.59 -9.59 -0.85
N LEU A 2 -36.52 -8.94 -0.43
CA LEU A 2 -35.28 -8.78 -1.19
C LEU A 2 -34.22 -9.41 -0.31
N ASP A 3 -33.72 -10.59 -0.64
CA ASP A 3 -32.46 -11.12 -0.11
C ASP A 3 -31.97 -12.27 -1.01
N ASP A 4 -30.65 -12.38 -1.09
CA ASP A 4 -29.82 -13.41 -1.75
C ASP A 4 -29.44 -13.22 -3.22
N ILE A 5 -28.39 -12.41 -3.43
CA ILE A 5 -27.47 -12.55 -4.57
C ILE A 5 -26.06 -12.83 -4.01
N PRO A 6 -25.38 -13.92 -4.41
CA PRO A 6 -24.11 -14.33 -3.81
C PRO A 6 -22.97 -13.41 -4.26
N ALA A 7 -22.45 -12.62 -3.32
CA ALA A 7 -21.35 -11.69 -3.55
C ALA A 7 -19.98 -12.35 -3.31
N ILE A 8 -19.51 -13.23 -4.20
CA ILE A 8 -18.05 -13.51 -4.30
C ILE A 8 -17.68 -13.80 -5.76
N ILE A 9 -17.59 -12.74 -6.58
CA ILE A 9 -16.65 -12.68 -7.70
C ILE A 9 -16.17 -11.23 -7.76
N VAL A 10 -14.98 -10.96 -7.22
CA VAL A 10 -14.28 -9.71 -7.54
C VAL A 10 -12.94 -10.09 -8.13
N ASP A 11 -12.96 -10.05 -9.45
CA ASP A 11 -11.86 -10.11 -10.39
C ASP A 11 -10.76 -9.11 -9.97
N TYR A 12 -9.58 -9.59 -9.60
CA TYR A 12 -8.42 -8.74 -9.27
C TYR A 12 -7.74 -8.27 -10.56
N ALA A 13 -8.51 -7.61 -11.41
CA ALA A 13 -8.02 -6.91 -12.58
C ALA A 13 -7.49 -5.53 -12.16
N TYR A 14 -6.23 -5.29 -12.51
CA TYR A 14 -5.57 -3.99 -12.53
C TYR A 14 -6.41 -2.96 -13.30
N VAL A 15 -7.34 -2.27 -12.63
CA VAL A 15 -7.95 -1.03 -13.14
C VAL A 15 -8.06 -0.02 -12.01
N ILE A 16 -7.09 0.88 -12.01
CA ILE A 16 -7.00 2.06 -11.15
C ILE A 16 -8.03 3.08 -11.68
N HIS A 17 -9.27 3.03 -11.17
CA HIS A 17 -10.24 4.13 -11.32
C HIS A 17 -10.36 4.93 -10.01
N ILE A 18 -10.05 6.22 -10.10
CA ILE A 18 -9.74 7.14 -9.00
C ILE A 18 -10.91 8.12 -8.72
N LYS A 19 -11.28 8.21 -7.42
CA LYS A 19 -12.05 9.24 -6.63
C LYS A 19 -13.54 8.94 -6.31
N PRO A 20 -14.08 9.32 -5.10
CA PRO A 20 -13.54 10.26 -4.10
C PRO A 20 -13.71 9.81 -2.62
N LYS A 21 -12.73 9.12 -2.00
CA LYS A 21 -12.36 9.19 -0.56
C LYS A 21 -11.60 7.92 -0.11
N TYR A 22 -10.36 7.76 -0.57
CA TYR A 22 -9.40 6.78 0.00
C TYR A 22 -9.60 5.30 -0.44
N LYS A 23 -8.96 4.92 -1.54
CA LYS A 23 -8.88 3.54 -2.06
C LYS A 23 -7.52 2.90 -1.75
N TYR A 24 -7.34 2.49 -0.49
CA TYR A 24 -6.44 1.40 -0.09
C TYR A 24 -7.18 0.60 1.01
N HIS A 25 -7.84 -0.48 0.61
CA HIS A 25 -8.33 -1.51 1.52
C HIS A 25 -7.57 -2.79 1.18
N LEU A 26 -6.25 -2.81 1.41
CA LEU A 26 -5.57 -4.10 1.44
C LEU A 26 -5.90 -4.86 2.72
N ILE A 27 -6.35 -4.18 3.79
CA ILE A 27 -6.82 -4.83 5.01
C ILE A 27 -7.88 -3.93 5.65
N SER A 28 -9.07 -4.48 5.88
CA SER A 28 -10.19 -3.83 6.57
C SER A 28 -9.79 -3.33 7.96
N ARG A 29 -10.58 -2.40 8.54
CA ARG A 29 -10.50 -1.93 9.94
C ARG A 29 -10.34 -3.03 11.00
N VAL A 30 -10.54 -4.31 10.65
CA VAL A 30 -10.53 -5.47 11.53
C VAL A 30 -9.10 -5.97 11.82
N TYR A 31 -8.10 -5.70 10.96
CA TYR A 31 -6.72 -6.14 11.17
C TYR A 31 -5.71 -4.98 11.21
N ARG A 32 -4.84 -5.01 12.21
CA ARG A 32 -3.76 -4.03 12.38
C ARG A 32 -2.73 -4.20 11.25
N ARG A 33 -2.52 -3.13 10.48
CA ARG A 33 -1.49 -3.12 9.43
C ARG A 33 -0.10 -3.35 10.00
N THR A 34 0.66 -4.22 9.35
CA THR A 34 2.06 -4.50 9.71
C THR A 34 2.98 -3.36 9.28
N SER A 35 4.18 -3.32 9.84
CA SER A 35 5.19 -2.32 9.45
C SER A 35 5.56 -2.43 7.97
N THR A 36 5.71 -3.66 7.47
CA THR A 36 6.08 -3.93 6.07
C THR A 36 5.00 -3.46 5.10
N GLU A 37 3.72 -3.63 5.47
CA GLU A 37 2.60 -3.13 4.66
C GLU A 37 2.59 -1.61 4.56
N ILE A 38 2.79 -0.91 5.68
CA ILE A 38 2.81 0.56 5.67
C ILE A 38 3.98 1.06 4.82
N SER A 39 5.16 0.46 4.97
CA SER A 39 6.33 0.77 4.13
C SER A 39 6.07 0.51 2.65
N GLY A 40 5.54 -0.66 2.29
CA GLY A 40 5.22 -1.02 0.90
C GLY A 40 4.19 -0.08 0.28
N LEU A 41 3.14 0.28 1.03
CA LEU A 41 2.13 1.24 0.56
C LEU A 41 2.70 2.65 0.35
N ILE A 42 3.60 3.12 1.22
CA ILE A 42 4.30 4.40 1.01
C ILE A 42 5.08 4.37 -0.31
N LEU A 43 5.86 3.32 -0.55
CA LEU A 43 6.67 3.23 -1.77
C LEU A 43 5.80 3.12 -3.04
N MET A 44 4.71 2.35 -2.98
CA MET A 44 3.75 2.28 -4.09
C MET A 44 3.09 3.63 -4.39
N LEU A 45 2.82 4.45 -3.37
CA LEU A 45 2.28 5.81 -3.54
C LEU A 45 3.25 6.77 -4.22
N LEU A 46 4.55 6.53 -4.08
CA LEU A 46 5.60 7.36 -4.65
C LEU A 46 5.99 6.94 -6.08
N LYS A 47 5.51 5.79 -6.57
CA LYS A 47 5.81 5.30 -7.93
C LYS A 47 5.33 6.27 -9.02
N ASP A 48 4.25 7.01 -8.74
CA ASP A 48 3.67 8.00 -9.66
C ASP A 48 4.36 9.37 -9.59
N GLY A 49 5.49 9.46 -8.87
CA GLY A 49 6.30 10.67 -8.69
C GLY A 49 6.20 11.27 -7.30
N ALA A 50 6.90 12.39 -7.12
CA ALA A 50 7.05 13.10 -5.85
C ALA A 50 5.70 13.39 -5.18
N GLN A 51 5.55 13.05 -3.90
CA GLN A 51 4.32 13.30 -3.13
C GLN A 51 4.56 14.21 -1.94
N LYS A 52 3.57 15.07 -1.65
CA LYS A 52 3.53 15.81 -0.39
C LYS A 52 3.22 14.86 0.77
N LYS A 53 3.86 15.08 1.92
CA LYS A 53 3.60 14.30 3.15
C LYS A 53 2.10 14.22 3.50
N SER A 54 1.38 15.33 3.38
CA SER A 54 -0.05 15.38 3.67
C SER A 54 -0.91 14.55 2.69
N SER A 55 -0.47 14.39 1.44
CA SER A 55 -1.10 13.50 0.46
C SER A 55 -0.95 12.03 0.89
N ILE A 56 0.28 11.64 1.25
CA ILE A 56 0.60 10.29 1.74
C ILE A 56 -0.18 9.99 3.03
N GLN A 57 -0.18 10.91 3.99
CA GLN A 57 -0.89 10.76 5.26
C GLN A 57 -2.40 10.51 5.06
N LYS A 58 -3.04 11.32 4.22
CA LYS A 58 -4.47 11.20 3.91
C LYS A 58 -4.79 9.87 3.24
N ARG A 59 -3.96 9.42 2.29
CA ARG A 59 -4.15 8.16 1.56
C ARG A 59 -3.93 6.93 2.43
N LEU A 60 -2.94 6.99 3.33
CA LEU A 60 -2.65 5.90 4.26
C LEU A 60 -3.57 5.90 5.48
N ASN A 61 -4.29 6.97 5.81
CA ASN A 61 -5.09 7.04 7.03
C ASN A 61 -4.28 6.64 8.28
N VAL A 62 -3.14 7.31 8.48
CA VAL A 62 -2.26 7.17 9.67
C VAL A 62 -2.05 8.54 10.30
N ASP A 63 -1.75 8.57 11.59
CA ASP A 63 -1.36 9.81 12.26
C ASP A 63 0.04 10.28 11.82
N ASN A 64 0.33 11.55 12.07
CA ASN A 64 1.56 12.20 11.62
C ASN A 64 2.82 11.60 12.28
N ARG A 65 2.72 11.17 13.55
CA ARG A 65 3.85 10.56 14.28
C ARG A 65 4.21 9.21 13.68
N THR A 66 3.19 8.39 13.41
CA THR A 66 3.35 7.10 12.73
C THR A 66 3.95 7.29 11.33
N LEU A 67 3.42 8.22 10.54
CA LEU A 67 3.95 8.48 9.20
C LEU A 67 5.42 8.91 9.24
N ASN A 68 5.77 9.89 10.09
CA ASN A 68 7.15 10.37 10.22
C ASN A 68 8.10 9.22 10.57
N ARG A 69 7.73 8.34 11.51
CA ARG A 69 8.54 7.17 11.86
C ARG A 69 8.85 6.29 10.64
N TYR A 70 7.86 6.03 9.79
CA TYR A 70 8.08 5.21 8.60
C TYR A 70 8.90 5.95 7.54
N LEU A 71 8.67 7.25 7.33
CA LEU A 71 9.47 8.06 6.42
C LEU A 71 10.94 8.10 6.86
N ASP A 72 11.21 8.27 8.16
CA ASP A 72 12.57 8.26 8.70
C ASP A 72 13.25 6.91 8.47
N ILE A 73 12.54 5.80 8.69
CA ILE A 73 13.08 4.45 8.42
C ILE A 73 13.41 4.30 6.93
N LEU A 74 12.47 4.63 6.04
CA LEU A 74 12.66 4.49 4.60
C LEU A 74 13.79 5.40 4.08
N ALA A 75 13.90 6.63 4.60
CA ALA A 75 14.95 7.57 4.26
C ALA A 75 16.33 7.08 4.75
N LYS A 76 16.42 6.60 6.00
CA LYS A 76 17.66 6.00 6.55
C LYS A 76 18.13 4.79 5.76
N GLN A 77 17.21 4.03 5.17
CA GLN A 77 17.53 2.89 4.31
C GLN A 77 17.85 3.29 2.86
N GLY A 78 17.77 4.58 2.53
CA GLY A 78 17.99 5.11 1.18
C GLY A 78 16.93 4.65 0.18
N LEU A 79 15.72 4.34 0.64
CA LEU A 79 14.60 3.95 -0.23
C LEU A 79 13.84 5.16 -0.76
N ILE A 80 13.85 6.26 0.00
CA ILE A 80 13.23 7.53 -0.37
C ILE A 80 14.19 8.69 -0.07
N THR A 81 13.96 9.82 -0.71
CA THR A 81 14.53 11.13 -0.36
C THR A 81 13.42 12.05 0.13
N ILE A 82 13.75 12.94 1.05
CA ILE A 82 12.84 13.95 1.57
C ILE A 82 13.48 15.31 1.28
N SER A 83 12.85 16.10 0.42
CA SER A 83 13.28 17.45 0.04
C SER A 83 12.16 18.44 0.34
N ASP A 84 12.42 19.41 1.22
CA ASP A 84 11.46 20.42 1.70
C ASP A 84 10.10 19.84 2.14
N LYS A 85 9.17 19.74 1.18
CA LYS A 85 7.77 19.32 1.34
C LYS A 85 7.41 18.10 0.50
N HIS A 86 8.33 17.61 -0.32
CA HIS A 86 8.15 16.49 -1.23
C HIS A 86 8.97 15.29 -0.78
N ILE A 87 8.40 14.13 -1.04
CA ILE A 87 9.00 12.83 -0.76
C ILE A 87 9.06 12.13 -2.11
N GLU A 88 10.24 11.62 -2.44
CA GLU A 88 10.53 10.97 -3.72
C GLU A 88 11.08 9.58 -3.47
N ILE A 89 10.76 8.65 -4.37
CA ILE A 89 11.33 7.31 -4.33
C ILE A 89 12.68 7.31 -5.04
N THR A 90 13.67 6.62 -4.46
CA THR A 90 14.97 6.41 -5.10
C THR A 90 14.92 5.21 -6.04
N GLU A 91 15.95 5.02 -6.86
CA GLU A 91 16.11 3.80 -7.68
C GLU A 91 16.09 2.53 -6.81
N LYS A 92 16.77 2.56 -5.65
CA LYS A 92 16.75 1.46 -4.66
C LYS A 92 15.33 1.20 -4.14
N GLY A 93 14.57 2.27 -3.88
CA GLY A 93 13.16 2.19 -3.49
C GLY A 93 12.28 1.58 -4.56
N VAL A 94 12.49 1.94 -5.84
CA VAL A 94 11.77 1.36 -6.98
C VAL A 94 12.04 -0.13 -7.07
N TYR A 95 13.31 -0.54 -7.02
CA TYR A 95 13.69 -1.96 -7.03
C TYR A 95 13.05 -2.74 -5.88
N PHE A 96 13.14 -2.22 -4.65
CA PHE A 96 12.48 -2.84 -3.49
C PHE A 96 10.97 -2.96 -3.67
N THR A 97 10.33 -1.96 -4.29
CA THR A 97 8.88 -1.96 -4.52
C THR A 97 8.45 -3.10 -5.44
N GLU A 98 9.24 -3.42 -6.47
CA GLU A 98 8.94 -4.54 -7.36
C GLU A 98 9.12 -5.88 -6.64
N ILE A 99 10.18 -6.06 -5.84
CA ILE A 99 10.34 -7.26 -4.97
C ILE A 99 9.15 -7.41 -4.02
N TYR A 100 8.73 -6.31 -3.37
CA TYR A 100 7.61 -6.34 -2.46
C TYR A 100 6.31 -6.78 -3.16
N LYS A 101 6.05 -6.31 -4.39
CA LYS A 101 4.89 -6.76 -5.17
C LYS A 101 4.95 -8.25 -5.50
N GLU A 102 6.12 -8.76 -5.85
CA GLU A 102 6.31 -10.19 -6.10
C GLU A 102 6.06 -11.02 -4.84
N LEU A 103 6.58 -10.59 -3.69
CA LEU A 103 6.33 -11.23 -2.41
C LEU A 103 4.83 -11.30 -2.10
N ILE A 104 4.11 -10.18 -2.27
CA ILE A 104 2.65 -10.16 -2.06
C ILE A 104 1.94 -11.13 -3.00
N ARG A 105 2.33 -11.20 -4.29
CA ARG A 105 1.76 -12.16 -5.25
C ARG A 105 2.02 -13.62 -4.82
N LEU A 106 3.18 -13.93 -4.27
CA LEU A 106 3.51 -15.28 -3.79
C LEU A 106 2.70 -15.66 -2.54
N LEU A 107 2.56 -14.74 -1.60
CA LEU A 107 1.76 -14.96 -0.39
C LEU A 107 0.28 -15.14 -0.72
N ASP A 108 -0.22 -14.51 -1.77
CA ASP A 108 -1.60 -14.61 -2.21
C ASP A 108 -1.93 -15.97 -2.86
N LYS A 109 -1.01 -16.51 -3.69
CA LYS A 109 -1.15 -17.86 -4.28
C LYS A 109 -1.32 -18.96 -3.24
N ASN A 110 -0.71 -18.82 -2.06
CA ASN A 110 -0.80 -19.79 -0.96
C ASN A 110 -2.12 -19.72 -0.16
N ARG A 111 -2.99 -18.73 -0.39
CA ARG A 111 -4.33 -18.65 0.24
C ARG A 111 -5.45 -19.26 -0.61
N ILE A 112 -5.18 -19.54 -1.88
CA ILE A 112 -6.13 -20.20 -2.79
C ILE A 112 -6.07 -21.72 -2.62
N SER A 113 -4.90 -22.28 -2.27
CA SER A 113 -4.70 -23.73 -2.10
C SER A 113 -5.32 -24.31 -0.81
N SER A 114 -5.62 -23.50 0.20
CA SER A 114 -6.25 -23.92 1.45
C SER A 114 -7.79 -23.99 1.41
N ARG A 115 -8.41 -23.74 0.24
CA ARG A 115 -9.87 -23.83 0.04
C ARG A 115 -10.35 -25.07 -0.72
N LYS A 116 -9.45 -26.01 -1.04
CA LYS A 116 -9.82 -27.35 -1.53
C LYS A 116 -9.48 -28.40 -0.49
N ARG A 117 -10.35 -28.56 0.51
CA ARG A 117 -10.63 -29.83 1.19
C ARG A 117 -12.05 -29.80 1.71
#